data_AF-A0A2S7QJA1-F1
#
_entry.id   AF-A0A2S7QJA1-F1
#
_cell.length_a   1.000
_cell.length_b   1.000
_cell.length_c   1.000
_cell.angle_alpha   90.00
_cell.angle_beta   90.00
_cell.angle_gamma   90.00
#
_symmetry.space_group_name_H-M   'P 1'
#
loop_
_entity.id
_entity.type
_entity.pdbx_description
1 polymer ?
#
loop_
_entity_poly.entity_id
_entity_poly.type
_entity_poly.pdbx_seq_one_letter_code
_entity_poly.pdbx_strand_id
1 'polypeptide(L)'
;MDMARKFIQMGMTRAKRYANYRGGRKYVKVGGVEGMSGVKCEDGGDGKQMSRGLQMEKSEGHEGKEEKEEASRIFREKWEMCKRHEGYRELREVYLKEKREWEGSHQEEVKREVIVKKEEEDDGVSAKTRPRKRRKIDKDA
;
A
#
# COMPACT_ATOMS: atom_id res chain seq x y z
N MET A 1 -4.64 6.80 -12.85
CA MET A 1 -4.19 5.39 -12.66
C MET A 1 -4.87 4.55 -13.73
N ASP A 2 -4.12 3.76 -14.49
CA ASP A 2 -4.67 3.02 -15.64
C ASP A 2 -5.23 1.65 -15.21
N MET A 3 -6.56 1.62 -15.10
CA MET A 3 -7.29 0.44 -14.64
C MET A 3 -7.32 -0.65 -15.70
N ALA A 4 -7.56 -0.32 -16.97
CA ALA A 4 -7.71 -1.30 -18.04
C ALA A 4 -6.46 -2.18 -18.18
N ARG A 5 -5.28 -1.55 -18.19
CA ARG A 5 -4.02 -2.29 -18.22
C ARG A 5 -3.84 -3.06 -16.92
N LYS A 6 -4.09 -2.44 -15.76
CA LYS A 6 -4.01 -3.13 -14.47
C LYS A 6 -4.86 -4.42 -14.44
N PHE A 7 -6.05 -4.42 -15.04
CA PHE A 7 -6.87 -5.62 -15.22
C PHE A 7 -6.18 -6.69 -16.06
N ILE A 8 -5.58 -6.33 -17.21
CA ILE A 8 -4.82 -7.26 -18.05
C ILE A 8 -3.59 -7.81 -17.29
N GLN A 9 -2.87 -6.98 -16.54
CA GLN A 9 -1.76 -7.40 -15.69
C GLN A 9 -2.20 -8.41 -14.63
N MET A 10 -3.34 -8.14 -13.97
CA MET A 10 -3.94 -9.03 -12.99
C MET A 10 -4.40 -10.34 -13.63
N GLY A 11 -4.96 -10.29 -14.85
CA GLY A 11 -5.31 -11.49 -15.63
C GLY A 11 -4.10 -12.37 -15.94
N MET A 12 -3.03 -11.77 -16.49
CA MET A 12 -1.76 -12.45 -16.79
C MET A 12 -1.19 -13.14 -15.54
N THR A 13 -1.10 -12.43 -14.42
CA THR A 13 -0.53 -12.97 -13.18
C THR A 13 -1.40 -14.05 -12.55
N ARG A 14 -2.73 -13.94 -12.64
CA ARG A 14 -3.67 -14.98 -12.16
C ARG A 14 -3.61 -16.23 -13.03
N ALA A 15 -3.65 -16.10 -14.36
CA ALA A 15 -3.53 -17.24 -15.29
C ALA A 15 -2.22 -18.01 -15.05
N LYS A 16 -1.09 -17.29 -14.95
CA LYS A 16 0.21 -17.89 -14.62
C LYS A 16 0.22 -18.58 -13.26
N ARG A 17 -0.47 -18.02 -12.25
CA ARG A 17 -0.61 -18.64 -10.93
C ARG A 17 -1.42 -19.93 -11.01
N TYR A 18 -2.52 -19.94 -11.75
CA TYR A 18 -3.34 -21.14 -11.93
C TYR A 18 -2.62 -22.22 -12.73
N ALA A 19 -1.74 -21.87 -13.67
CA ALA A 19 -0.90 -22.83 -14.37
C ALA A 19 0.19 -23.43 -13.45
N ASN A 20 0.80 -22.61 -12.58
CA ASN A 20 1.90 -23.07 -11.72
C ASN A 20 1.45 -23.82 -10.46
N TYR A 21 0.23 -23.59 -9.96
CA TYR A 21 -0.26 -24.13 -8.70
C TYR A 21 -1.62 -24.80 -8.87
N ARG A 22 -1.71 -26.09 -8.56
CA ARG A 22 -2.99 -26.82 -8.54
C ARG A 22 -3.96 -26.15 -7.56
N GLY A 23 -5.11 -25.70 -8.07
CA GLY A 23 -6.11 -24.96 -7.29
C GLY A 23 -5.79 -23.48 -7.02
N GLY A 24 -4.71 -22.94 -7.59
CA GLY A 24 -4.40 -21.50 -7.55
C GLY A 24 -3.96 -20.92 -6.21
N ARG A 25 -3.79 -21.76 -5.18
CA ARG A 25 -3.19 -21.37 -3.91
C ARG A 25 -1.67 -21.35 -4.06
N LYS A 26 -1.04 -20.20 -3.79
CA LYS A 26 0.43 -20.04 -3.84
C LYS A 26 1.09 -20.29 -2.49
N TYR A 27 0.35 -20.10 -1.40
CA TYR A 27 0.85 -20.08 -0.03
C TYR A 27 0.02 -21.00 0.86
N VAL A 28 0.67 -21.76 1.73
CA VAL A 28 0.02 -22.53 2.80
C VAL A 28 0.00 -21.69 4.08
N LYS A 29 -1.10 -21.74 4.84
CA LYS A 29 -1.13 -21.12 6.18
C LYS A 29 -0.26 -21.95 7.13
N VAL A 30 0.75 -21.31 7.73
CA VAL A 30 1.70 -21.96 8.65
C VAL A 30 1.04 -22.39 9.97
N GLY A 31 -0.13 -21.85 10.31
CA GLY A 31 -0.83 -22.14 11.58
C GLY A 31 -1.61 -23.46 11.66
N GLY A 32 -1.38 -24.42 10.77
CA GLY A 32 -2.16 -25.68 10.73
C GLY A 32 -1.36 -26.94 10.39
N VAL A 33 -0.02 -26.87 10.41
CA VAL A 33 0.84 -28.05 10.24
C VAL A 33 1.29 -28.51 11.62
N GLU A 34 0.78 -29.65 12.10
CA GLU A 34 1.28 -30.30 13.31
C GLU A 34 2.80 -30.51 13.15
N GLY A 35 3.59 -29.84 14.00
CA GLY A 35 5.06 -29.89 13.99
C GLY A 35 5.80 -28.61 13.60
N MET A 36 5.13 -27.54 13.13
CA MET A 36 5.80 -26.28 12.72
C MET A 36 5.34 -25.02 13.47
N SER A 37 4.78 -25.18 14.68
CA SER A 37 4.39 -24.09 15.60
C SER A 37 5.56 -23.29 16.20
N GLY A 38 6.77 -23.38 15.62
CA GLY A 38 8.01 -22.88 16.23
C GLY A 38 8.78 -21.82 15.44
N VAL A 39 8.37 -21.43 14.22
CA VAL A 39 9.10 -20.40 13.47
C VAL A 39 8.55 -19.01 13.84
N LYS A 40 9.06 -18.45 14.93
CA LYS A 40 8.91 -17.01 15.24
C LYS A 40 9.71 -16.22 14.20
N CYS A 41 9.05 -15.34 13.46
CA CYS A 41 9.75 -14.25 12.78
C CYS A 41 10.06 -13.20 13.84
N GLU A 42 11.30 -13.14 14.29
CA GLU A 42 11.79 -11.99 15.05
C GLU A 42 12.06 -10.85 14.06
N ASP A 43 11.87 -9.62 14.53
CA ASP A 43 12.02 -8.33 13.86
C ASP A 43 10.82 -7.74 13.08
N GLY A 44 10.17 -6.78 13.76
CA GLY A 44 9.42 -5.69 13.14
C GLY A 44 8.13 -5.33 13.88
N GLY A 45 8.06 -4.11 14.42
CA GLY A 45 6.98 -3.60 15.27
C GLY A 45 5.59 -3.54 14.63
N ASP A 46 4.62 -3.28 15.51
CA ASP A 46 3.20 -3.00 15.25
C ASP A 46 2.38 -4.10 14.56
N GLY A 47 2.01 -5.09 15.36
CA GLY A 47 0.60 -5.50 15.54
C GLY A 47 -0.18 -6.09 14.36
N LYS A 48 0.43 -6.33 13.19
CA LYS A 48 -0.22 -7.02 12.08
C LYS A 48 0.49 -8.34 11.80
N GLN A 49 -0.04 -9.44 12.35
CA GLN A 49 0.39 -10.80 11.99
C GLN A 49 0.16 -11.05 10.49
N MET A 50 1.13 -10.67 9.66
CA MET A 50 1.24 -11.20 8.31
C MET A 50 1.72 -12.64 8.47
N SER A 51 0.78 -13.58 8.46
CA SER A 51 1.11 -15.00 8.27
C SER A 51 1.81 -15.14 6.92
N ARG A 52 3.16 -15.07 6.91
CA ARG A 52 3.99 -15.39 5.76
C ARG A 52 3.76 -16.86 5.47
N GLY A 53 2.77 -17.14 4.62
CA GLY A 53 2.51 -18.49 4.19
C GLY A 53 3.74 -19.04 3.46
N LEU A 54 4.10 -20.28 3.72
CA LEU A 54 5.18 -20.95 2.98
C LEU A 54 4.75 -21.09 1.53
N GLN A 55 5.62 -20.66 0.61
CA GLN A 55 5.35 -20.77 -0.82
C GLN A 55 5.41 -22.25 -1.19
N MET A 56 4.34 -22.76 -1.80
CA MET A 56 4.33 -24.14 -2.28
C MET A 56 5.25 -24.30 -3.49
N GLU A 57 5.67 -25.54 -3.72
CA GLU A 57 6.35 -25.91 -4.96
C GLU A 57 5.39 -25.80 -6.16
N LYS A 58 5.97 -25.58 -7.34
CA LYS A 58 5.21 -25.50 -8.58
C LYS A 58 4.77 -26.92 -8.96
N SER A 59 3.51 -27.09 -9.33
CA SER A 59 3.02 -28.39 -9.81
C SER A 59 3.55 -28.67 -11.21
N GLU A 60 4.19 -29.82 -11.44
CA GLU A 60 4.78 -30.17 -12.74
C GLU A 60 3.74 -30.54 -13.80
N GLY A 61 2.56 -31.01 -13.43
CA GLY A 61 1.45 -31.26 -14.35
C GLY A 61 0.13 -31.41 -13.60
N HIS A 62 -0.88 -30.62 -13.97
CA HIS A 62 -2.24 -30.79 -13.47
C HIS A 62 -3.25 -30.43 -14.56
N GLU A 63 -4.47 -30.94 -14.43
CA GLU A 63 -5.54 -30.76 -15.41
C GLU A 63 -5.81 -29.29 -15.72
N GLY A 64 -5.87 -28.97 -17.01
CA GLY A 64 -6.03 -27.60 -17.53
C GLY A 64 -4.79 -26.69 -17.37
N LYS A 65 -3.61 -27.22 -17.00
CA LYS A 65 -2.36 -26.41 -16.93
C LYS A 65 -2.03 -25.77 -18.28
N GLU A 66 -2.17 -26.52 -19.36
CA GLU A 66 -1.88 -26.07 -20.72
C GLU A 66 -2.81 -24.92 -21.14
N GLU A 67 -4.12 -25.10 -20.99
CA GLU A 67 -5.13 -24.06 -21.24
C GLU A 67 -4.89 -22.80 -20.39
N LYS A 68 -4.50 -22.96 -19.11
CA LYS A 68 -4.17 -21.83 -18.23
C LYS A 68 -2.87 -21.13 -18.62
N GLU A 69 -1.91 -21.87 -19.18
CA GLU A 69 -0.68 -21.31 -19.71
C GLU A 69 -0.94 -20.54 -21.01
N GLU A 70 -1.76 -21.10 -21.90
CA GLU A 70 -2.23 -20.43 -23.12
C GLU A 70 -2.99 -19.14 -22.79
N ALA A 71 -3.91 -19.18 -21.82
CA ALA A 71 -4.58 -17.98 -21.32
C ALA A 71 -3.55 -16.93 -20.83
N SER A 72 -2.50 -17.37 -20.12
CA SER A 72 -1.42 -16.46 -19.70
C SER A 72 -0.63 -15.87 -20.88
N ARG A 73 -0.48 -16.60 -21.99
CA ARG A 73 0.17 -16.11 -23.21
C ARG A 73 -0.69 -15.07 -23.90
N ILE A 74 -2.00 -15.31 -24.05
CA ILE A 74 -2.96 -14.35 -24.61
C ILE A 74 -2.96 -13.05 -23.79
N PHE A 75 -3.01 -13.14 -22.46
CA PHE A 75 -2.94 -11.94 -21.60
C PHE A 75 -1.61 -11.19 -21.75
N ARG A 76 -0.49 -11.89 -21.93
CA ARG A 76 0.82 -11.26 -22.16
C ARG A 76 0.83 -10.51 -23.48
N GLU A 77 0.33 -11.11 -24.55
CA GLU A 77 0.24 -10.48 -25.87
C GLU A 77 -0.60 -9.20 -25.80
N LYS A 78 -1.81 -9.27 -25.22
CA LYS A 78 -2.67 -8.09 -25.05
C LYS A 78 -2.02 -7.02 -24.16
N TRP A 79 -1.32 -7.43 -23.10
CA TRP A 79 -0.56 -6.49 -22.26
C TRP A 79 0.54 -5.77 -23.05
N GLU A 80 1.25 -6.48 -23.93
CA GLU A 80 2.26 -5.90 -24.82
C GLU A 80 1.66 -4.96 -25.86
N MET A 81 0.52 -5.31 -26.46
CA MET A 81 -0.21 -4.43 -27.36
C MET A 81 -0.61 -3.13 -26.64
N CYS A 82 -1.18 -3.21 -25.44
CA CYS A 82 -1.53 -2.04 -24.64
C CYS A 82 -0.31 -1.21 -24.22
N LYS A 83 0.88 -1.81 -24.14
CA LYS A 83 2.14 -1.08 -23.91
C LYS A 83 2.58 -0.26 -25.12
N ARG A 84 2.30 -0.75 -26.32
CA ARG A 84 2.70 -0.12 -27.59
C ARG A 84 1.69 0.92 -28.09
N HIS A 85 0.46 0.91 -27.59
CA HIS A 85 -0.58 1.87 -28.00
C HIS A 85 -0.14 3.32 -27.73
N GLU A 86 -0.02 4.11 -28.80
CA GLU A 86 0.55 5.46 -28.78
C GLU A 86 -0.34 6.45 -28.02
N GLY A 87 -1.65 6.48 -28.29
CA GLY A 87 -2.57 7.39 -27.58
C GLY A 87 -2.64 7.12 -26.07
N TYR A 88 -2.30 5.90 -25.62
CA TYR A 88 -2.21 5.63 -24.18
C TYR A 88 -0.98 6.29 -23.55
N ARG A 89 0.16 6.31 -24.27
CA ARG A 89 1.39 6.92 -23.77
C ARG A 89 1.19 8.41 -23.54
N GLU A 90 0.52 9.08 -24.47
CA GLU A 90 0.17 10.50 -24.38
C GLU A 90 -0.76 10.76 -23.19
N LEU A 91 -1.88 10.03 -23.08
CA LEU A 91 -2.80 10.16 -21.94
C LEU A 91 -2.09 9.90 -20.59
N ARG A 92 -1.16 8.94 -20.55
CA ARG A 92 -0.38 8.66 -19.34
C ARG A 92 0.55 9.80 -18.99
N GLU A 93 1.18 10.44 -19.97
CA GLU A 93 2.06 11.58 -19.76
C GLU A 93 1.28 12.80 -19.25
N VAL A 94 0.13 13.10 -19.85
CA VAL A 94 -0.79 14.15 -19.38
C VAL A 94 -1.20 13.88 -17.94
N TYR A 95 -1.68 12.68 -17.64
CA TYR A 95 -2.08 12.30 -16.28
C TYR A 95 -0.94 12.42 -15.27
N LEU A 96 0.29 12.04 -15.63
CA LEU A 96 1.45 12.16 -14.74
C LEU A 96 1.83 13.63 -14.48
N LYS A 97 1.66 14.49 -15.48
CA LYS A 97 1.87 15.93 -15.36
C LYS A 97 0.81 16.54 -14.42
N GLU A 98 -0.47 16.29 -14.69
CA GLU A 98 -1.59 16.74 -13.84
C GLU A 98 -1.46 16.23 -12.41
N LYS A 99 -1.11 14.95 -12.24
CA LYS A 99 -0.88 14.35 -10.91
C LYS A 99 0.26 15.04 -10.17
N ARG A 100 1.36 15.37 -10.86
CA ARG A 100 2.49 16.07 -10.25
C ARG A 100 2.10 17.48 -9.83
N GLU A 101 1.39 18.20 -10.70
CA GLU A 101 0.89 19.55 -10.41
C GLU A 101 -0.07 19.53 -9.22
N TRP A 102 -1.00 18.58 -9.19
CA TRP A 102 -1.92 18.37 -8.08
C TRP A 102 -1.20 17.99 -6.78
N GLU A 103 -0.26 17.05 -6.81
CA GLU A 103 0.55 16.67 -5.63
C GLU A 103 1.35 17.88 -5.10
N GLY A 104 1.89 18.71 -6.00
CA GLY A 104 2.57 19.95 -5.64
C GLY A 104 1.65 20.98 -5.00
N SER A 105 0.48 21.26 -5.60
CA SER A 105 -0.49 22.21 -5.07
C SER A 105 -1.10 21.74 -3.75
N HIS A 106 -1.42 20.45 -3.63
CA HIS A 106 -1.90 19.89 -2.36
C HIS A 106 -0.83 19.92 -1.28
N GLN A 107 0.44 19.68 -1.62
CA GLN A 107 1.51 19.77 -0.65
C GLN A 107 1.70 21.22 -0.17
N GLU A 108 1.56 22.21 -1.06
CA GLU A 108 1.56 23.63 -0.70
C GLU A 108 0.34 24.03 0.13
N GLU A 109 -0.85 23.53 -0.19
CA GLU A 109 -2.09 23.75 0.55
C GLU A 109 -1.99 23.17 1.97
N VAL A 110 -1.54 21.92 2.10
CA VAL A 110 -1.28 21.28 3.40
C VAL A 110 -0.22 22.05 4.20
N LYS A 111 0.86 22.53 3.56
CA LYS A 111 1.86 23.37 4.26
C LYS A 111 1.24 24.69 4.73
N ARG A 112 0.43 25.35 3.91
CA ARG A 112 -0.26 26.60 4.29
C ARG A 112 -1.22 26.37 5.44
N GLU A 113 -2.02 25.31 5.41
CA GLU A 113 -2.89 24.95 6.54
C GLU A 113 -2.11 24.69 7.82
N VAL A 114 -0.96 24.03 7.74
CA VAL A 114 -0.08 23.79 8.90
C VAL A 114 0.52 25.10 9.41
N ILE A 115 0.93 26.02 8.53
CA ILE A 115 1.46 27.34 8.91
C ILE A 115 0.36 28.16 9.60
N VAL A 116 -0.84 28.24 9.01
CA VAL A 116 -1.98 28.96 9.58
C VAL A 116 -2.37 28.41 10.95
N LYS A 117 -2.44 27.08 11.12
CA LYS A 117 -2.69 26.46 12.43
C LYS A 117 -1.62 26.80 13.46
N LYS A 118 -0.36 26.86 13.03
CA LYS A 118 0.76 27.23 13.92
C LYS A 118 0.70 28.71 14.31
N GLU A 119 0.37 29.60 13.38
CA GLU A 119 0.18 31.03 13.65
C GLU A 119 -1.03 31.28 14.58
N GLU A 120 -2.15 30.57 14.38
CA GLU A 120 -3.31 30.62 15.30
C GLU A 120 -2.97 30.09 16.71
N GLU A 121 -2.14 29.04 16.80
CA GLU A 121 -1.64 28.53 18.10
C GLU A 121 -0.67 29.50 18.77
N ASP A 122 0.21 30.17 18.01
CA ASP A 122 1.19 31.15 18.50
C ASP A 122 0.51 32.48 18.92
N ASP A 123 -0.49 32.98 18.16
CA ASP A 123 -1.31 34.15 18.52
C ASP A 123 -2.27 33.87 19.70
N GLY A 124 -2.58 32.59 19.96
CA GLY A 124 -3.33 32.13 21.12
C GLY A 124 -2.56 32.18 22.45
N VAL A 125 -1.25 32.42 22.42
CA VAL A 125 -0.38 32.53 23.62
C VAL A 125 0.04 33.98 23.88
N SER A 126 -0.94 34.90 23.99
CA SER A 126 -0.68 36.22 24.57
C SER A 126 -1.85 36.74 25.41
N ALA A 127 -2.34 35.93 26.35
CA ALA A 127 -3.13 36.45 27.46
C ALA A 127 -3.08 35.54 28.70
N LYS A 128 -2.41 36.06 29.74
CA LYS A 128 -2.47 35.64 31.16
C LYS A 128 -1.54 34.50 31.60
N THR A 129 -0.40 34.92 32.16
CA THR A 129 -0.01 34.49 33.52
C THR A 129 0.79 35.61 34.19
N ARG A 130 0.10 36.60 34.79
CA ARG A 130 0.74 37.46 35.81
C ARG A 130 1.11 36.56 37.00
N PRO A 131 2.32 36.64 37.56
CA PRO A 131 2.68 35.85 38.73
C PRO A 131 1.79 36.26 39.90
N ARG A 132 1.01 35.31 40.45
CA ARG A 132 0.27 35.52 41.69
C ARG A 132 1.28 35.69 42.84
N LYS A 133 1.49 36.93 43.29
CA LYS A 133 2.20 37.23 44.54
C LYS A 133 1.51 36.44 45.66
N ARG A 134 2.19 35.41 46.21
CA ARG A 134 1.74 34.72 47.42
C ARG A 134 1.66 35.75 48.54
N ARG A 135 0.45 36.10 48.98
CA ARG A 135 0.28 36.77 50.27
C ARG A 135 0.68 35.76 51.35
N LYS A 136 1.70 36.09 52.15
CA LYS A 136 2.01 35.36 53.38
C LYS A 136 0.76 35.46 54.26
N ILE A 137 0.20 34.32 54.62
CA ILE A 137 -0.79 34.23 55.69
C ILE A 137 0.05 34.04 56.95
N ASP A 138 0.02 35.05 57.82
CA ASP A 138 0.64 34.99 59.13
C ASP A 138 -0.07 33.92 59.96
N LYS A 139 0.75 33.15 60.67
CA LYS A 139 0.40 31.93 61.37
C LYS A 139 0.31 32.27 62.84
N ASP A 140 -0.89 32.61 63.33
CA ASP A 140 -1.17 32.75 64.75
C ASP A 140 -2.63 32.38 65.07
N ALA A 141 -2.78 31.66 66.19
CA ALA A 141 -3.94 31.01 66.82
C ALA A 141 -4.27 29.56 66.40
#